data_AF-A0A372BZH9-F1
#
_entry.id   AF-A0A372BZH9-F1
#
_cell.length_a   1.000
_cell.length_b   1.000
_cell.length_c   1.000
_cell.angle_alpha   90.00
_cell.angle_beta   90.00
_cell.angle_gamma   90.00
#
_symmetry.space_group_name_H-M   'P 1'
#
loop_
_entity.id
_entity.type
_entity.pdbx_description
1 polymer ?
#
loop_
_entity_poly.entity_id
_entity_poly.type
_entity_poly.pdbx_seq_one_letter_code
_entity_poly.pdbx_strand_id
1 'polypeptide(L)'
;MMSPAWSSRLAMLSSAVLALAVVWLAVRSMWLVLGGVSVESAQALPVPQLPEVGGASGEFRWNLFGRSASPAVTLQPVPVSDSRLRLKGVVAGKRGYAIISIDGSGEDVFRAGDELPGGGEVEAIESRRVIILRDGRRETLAMDPDAASGARRASRTSGSEQVAEEPSRQLPGIRGFSAPEGASVASLPEAARSAGLDAGELAQSISVMPVSGGGFRVRPGRNARLFQALGLEVNDVVLAVNGQPLESAQAVRGLFSDVMSSGEVSIKVRRGEREMTLRPDLEQIMGSLQSK
;
A
#
# COMPACT_ATOMS: atom_id res chain seq x y z
N MET A 1 -29.65 70.56 -34.30
CA MET A 1 -28.69 71.54 -33.75
C MET A 1 -29.10 71.87 -32.32
N MET A 2 -28.58 71.14 -31.33
CA MET A 2 -28.82 71.43 -29.91
C MET A 2 -27.90 72.58 -29.50
N SER A 3 -28.45 73.58 -28.82
CA SER A 3 -27.73 74.81 -28.49
C SER A 3 -26.52 74.53 -27.58
N PRO A 4 -25.36 75.18 -27.82
CA PRO A 4 -24.11 74.94 -27.08
C PRO A 4 -24.17 75.30 -25.59
N ALA A 5 -25.26 75.94 -25.15
CA ALA A 5 -25.51 76.25 -23.74
C ALA A 5 -25.95 75.03 -22.91
N TRP A 6 -26.45 73.95 -23.55
CA TRP A 6 -26.96 72.80 -22.82
C TRP A 6 -25.86 71.81 -22.44
N SER A 7 -24.88 71.61 -23.33
CA SER A 7 -23.72 70.73 -23.07
C SER A 7 -22.79 71.29 -21.99
N SER A 8 -22.59 72.61 -21.96
CA SER A 8 -21.77 73.27 -20.93
C SER A 8 -22.42 73.18 -19.55
N ARG A 9 -23.73 73.37 -19.44
CA ARG A 9 -24.47 73.19 -18.18
C ARG A 9 -24.45 71.73 -17.72
N LEU A 10 -24.56 70.77 -18.65
CA LEU A 10 -24.49 69.35 -18.33
C LEU A 10 -23.09 68.94 -17.85
N ALA A 11 -22.03 69.49 -18.47
CA ALA A 11 -20.64 69.25 -18.08
C ALA A 11 -20.30 69.89 -16.72
N MET A 12 -20.84 71.08 -16.42
CA MET A 12 -20.68 71.71 -15.10
C MET A 12 -21.40 70.92 -14.01
N LEU A 13 -22.61 70.42 -14.29
CA LEU A 13 -23.35 69.57 -13.36
C LEU A 13 -22.64 68.24 -13.11
N SER A 14 -22.14 67.57 -14.15
CA SER A 14 -21.40 66.32 -13.98
C SER A 14 -20.08 66.50 -13.23
N SER A 15 -19.36 67.60 -13.50
CA SER A 15 -18.14 67.97 -12.77
C SER A 15 -18.43 68.27 -11.30
N ALA A 16 -19.51 68.98 -11.00
CA ALA A 16 -19.93 69.26 -9.62
C ALA A 16 -20.30 67.96 -8.87
N VAL A 17 -21.01 67.04 -9.51
CA VAL A 17 -21.36 65.73 -8.92
C VAL A 17 -20.10 64.89 -8.66
N LEU A 18 -19.15 64.85 -9.60
CA LEU A 18 -17.87 64.17 -9.41
C LEU A 18 -17.06 64.78 -8.27
N ALA A 19 -16.98 66.11 -8.19
CA ALA A 19 -16.29 66.79 -7.09
C ALA A 19 -16.92 66.46 -5.74
N LEU A 20 -18.25 66.45 -5.64
CA LEU A 20 -18.97 66.08 -4.43
C LEU A 20 -18.70 64.61 -4.04
N ALA A 21 -18.70 63.69 -5.01
CA ALA A 21 -18.42 62.28 -4.79
C ALA A 21 -16.99 62.05 -4.26
N VAL A 22 -16.00 62.78 -4.81
CA VAL A 22 -14.61 62.72 -4.34
C VAL A 22 -14.48 63.23 -2.91
N VAL A 23 -15.11 64.36 -2.57
CA VAL A 23 -15.11 64.90 -1.20
C VAL A 23 -15.77 63.91 -0.23
N TRP A 24 -16.90 63.33 -0.61
CA TRP A 24 -17.58 62.33 0.21
C TRP A 24 -16.72 61.08 0.45
N LEU A 25 -16.03 60.59 -0.58
CA LEU A 25 -15.14 59.43 -0.47
C LEU A 25 -13.93 59.73 0.42
N ALA A 26 -13.38 60.94 0.34
CA ALA A 26 -12.28 61.39 1.19
C ALA A 26 -12.70 61.51 2.67
N VAL A 27 -13.90 62.03 2.95
CA VAL A 27 -14.42 62.06 4.33
C VAL A 27 -14.66 60.65 4.87
N ARG A 28 -15.22 59.76 4.04
CA ARG A 28 -15.42 58.35 4.41
C ARG A 28 -14.09 57.63 4.67
N SER A 29 -13.08 57.84 3.83
CA SER A 29 -11.76 57.22 4.02
C SER A 29 -11.06 57.76 5.27
N MET A 30 -11.17 59.07 5.53
CA MET A 30 -10.65 59.69 6.75
C MET A 30 -11.29 59.09 8.00
N TRP A 31 -12.60 58.84 7.99
CA TRP A 31 -13.30 58.14 9.07
C TRP A 31 -12.84 56.70 9.27
N LEU A 32 -12.43 56.01 8.20
CA LEU A 32 -11.93 54.64 8.26
C LEU A 32 -10.53 54.58 8.90
N VAL A 33 -9.70 55.60 8.65
CA VAL A 33 -8.37 55.74 9.25
C VAL A 33 -8.46 56.10 10.74
N LEU A 34 -9.37 57.02 11.11
CA LEU A 34 -9.52 57.45 12.52
C LEU A 34 -10.34 56.46 13.37
N GLY A 35 -11.37 55.85 12.81
CA GLY A 35 -12.31 54.98 13.54
C GLY A 35 -11.76 53.58 13.84
N GLY A 36 -10.69 53.18 13.16
CA GLY A 36 -10.16 51.81 13.22
C GLY A 36 -11.15 50.78 12.65
N VAL A 37 -10.63 49.68 12.11
CA VAL A 37 -11.49 48.54 11.80
C VAL A 37 -11.80 47.85 13.12
N SER A 38 -13.05 47.96 13.58
CA SER A 38 -13.54 47.13 14.69
C SER A 38 -13.64 45.69 14.18
N VAL A 39 -12.57 44.94 14.38
CA VAL A 39 -12.58 43.50 14.16
C VAL A 39 -13.23 42.89 15.40
N GLU A 40 -14.45 42.37 15.24
CA GLU A 40 -15.09 41.53 16.25
C GLU A 40 -14.07 40.45 16.62
N SER A 41 -13.56 40.52 17.85
CA SER A 41 -12.50 39.63 18.29
C SER A 41 -13.07 38.22 18.31
N ALA A 42 -12.63 37.37 17.38
CA ALA A 42 -13.00 35.97 17.37
C ALA A 42 -12.68 35.39 18.75
N GLN A 43 -13.70 34.78 19.38
CA GLN A 43 -13.53 34.19 20.71
C GLN A 43 -12.34 33.23 20.67
N ALA A 44 -11.30 33.53 21.44
CA ALA A 44 -10.16 32.65 21.57
C ALA A 44 -10.64 31.35 22.20
N LEU A 45 -10.51 30.25 21.46
CA LEU A 45 -10.71 28.92 22.01
C LEU A 45 -9.81 28.75 23.25
N PRO A 46 -10.27 28.10 24.33
CA PRO A 46 -9.47 27.84 25.51
C PRO A 46 -8.10 27.26 25.11
N VAL A 47 -7.04 28.03 25.36
CA VAL A 47 -5.67 27.57 25.15
C VAL A 47 -5.37 26.59 26.28
N PRO A 48 -5.05 25.31 25.98
CA PRO A 48 -4.73 24.34 27.02
C PRO A 48 -3.49 24.81 27.78
N GLN A 49 -3.63 25.03 29.08
CA GLN A 49 -2.53 25.35 29.97
C GLN A 49 -1.67 24.10 30.13
N LEU A 50 -0.44 24.16 29.63
CA LEU A 50 0.54 23.10 29.85
C LEU A 50 0.94 23.09 31.34
N PRO A 51 1.01 21.92 32.00
CA PRO A 51 1.53 21.85 33.35
C PRO A 51 3.01 22.29 33.35
N GLU A 52 3.35 23.28 34.19
CA GLU A 52 4.73 23.57 34.53
C GLU A 52 5.32 22.32 35.19
N VAL A 53 6.16 21.60 34.44
CA VAL A 53 6.96 20.51 35.01
C VAL A 53 8.08 21.15 35.80
N GLY A 54 7.84 21.32 37.10
CA GLY A 54 8.84 21.77 38.05
C GLY A 54 10.03 20.81 38.15
N GLY A 55 11.22 21.38 38.33
CA GLY A 55 12.34 20.69 38.97
C GLY A 55 13.38 20.06 38.05
N ALA A 56 14.38 20.87 37.71
CA ALA A 56 15.81 20.60 37.82
C ALA A 56 16.46 19.35 37.16
N SER A 57 17.55 19.69 36.44
CA SER A 57 18.71 18.88 36.06
C SER A 57 18.56 17.86 34.92
N GLY A 58 19.34 18.11 33.87
CA GLY A 58 19.68 17.13 32.84
C GLY A 58 18.85 17.25 31.56
N GLU A 59 19.56 17.43 30.45
CA GLU A 59 19.12 17.09 29.09
C GLU A 59 17.90 17.88 28.53
N PHE A 60 18.22 19.04 27.94
CA PHE A 60 17.35 19.76 27.00
C PHE A 60 17.00 18.86 25.80
N ARG A 61 15.89 18.14 25.89
CA ARG A 61 15.32 17.37 24.77
C ARG A 61 14.41 18.29 23.96
N TRP A 62 14.94 18.75 22.83
CA TRP A 62 14.22 19.51 21.81
C TRP A 62 13.08 18.68 21.19
N ASN A 63 11.88 18.71 21.80
CA ASN A 63 10.66 18.16 21.21
C ASN A 63 10.09 19.16 20.18
N LEU A 64 10.85 19.45 19.12
CA LEU A 64 10.56 20.50 18.11
C LEU A 64 9.36 20.20 17.20
N PHE A 65 8.74 19.02 17.33
CA PHE A 65 7.61 18.62 16.49
C PHE A 65 6.34 18.33 17.27
N GLY A 66 6.28 18.74 18.55
CA GLY A 66 5.12 18.54 19.40
C GLY A 66 4.96 17.09 19.85
N ARG A 67 4.62 16.90 21.13
CA ARG A 67 4.07 15.62 21.59
C ARG A 67 2.57 15.70 21.36
N SER A 68 2.04 14.83 20.51
CA SER A 68 0.61 14.58 20.45
C SER A 68 0.17 13.98 21.79
N ALA A 69 -0.31 14.83 22.69
CA ALA A 69 -1.17 14.40 23.78
C ALA A 69 -2.48 13.94 23.12
N SER A 70 -2.48 12.70 22.63
CA SER A 70 -3.73 12.04 22.27
C SER A 70 -4.57 12.07 23.54
N PRO A 71 -5.79 12.63 23.53
CA PRO A 71 -6.68 12.47 24.67
C PRO A 71 -6.74 10.98 24.93
N ALA A 72 -6.48 10.59 26.18
CA ALA A 72 -6.71 9.23 26.62
C ALA A 72 -8.22 9.01 26.49
N VAL A 73 -8.66 8.61 25.29
CA VAL A 73 -9.87 7.83 25.13
C VAL A 73 -9.69 6.72 26.14
N THR A 74 -10.56 6.66 27.14
CA THR A 74 -10.69 5.49 27.98
C THR A 74 -11.06 4.36 27.04
N LEU A 75 -10.03 3.73 26.46
CA LEU A 75 -10.14 2.51 25.71
C LEU A 75 -10.57 1.53 26.78
N GLN A 76 -11.88 1.26 26.86
CA GLN A 76 -12.35 0.07 27.51
C GLN A 76 -11.50 -1.05 26.90
N PRO A 77 -10.64 -1.74 27.67
CA PRO A 77 -9.80 -2.77 27.13
C PRO A 77 -10.74 -3.86 26.64
N VAL A 78 -10.99 -3.86 25.33
CA VAL A 78 -11.69 -4.94 24.68
C VAL A 78 -10.79 -6.16 24.85
N PRO A 79 -11.29 -7.26 25.44
CA PRO A 79 -10.47 -8.43 25.67
C PRO A 79 -9.83 -8.89 24.36
N VAL A 80 -8.53 -9.19 24.40
CA VAL A 80 -7.85 -9.87 23.30
C VAL A 80 -8.53 -11.22 23.08
N SER A 81 -8.96 -11.48 21.85
CA SER A 81 -9.63 -12.73 21.52
C SER A 81 -8.62 -13.88 21.55
N ASP A 82 -8.91 -14.95 22.31
CA ASP A 82 -8.20 -16.24 22.29
C ASP A 82 -8.61 -17.09 21.06
N SER A 83 -9.06 -16.41 20.00
CA SER A 83 -9.45 -17.09 18.78
C SER A 83 -8.20 -17.60 18.07
N ARG A 84 -8.36 -18.72 17.37
CA ARG A 84 -7.36 -19.28 16.44
C ARG A 84 -7.05 -18.34 15.25
N LEU A 85 -7.54 -17.11 15.29
CA LEU A 85 -7.32 -16.09 14.27
C LEU A 85 -6.08 -15.29 14.67
N ARG A 86 -5.22 -15.00 13.70
CA ARG A 86 -4.05 -14.13 13.90
C ARG A 86 -4.05 -13.06 12.82
N LEU A 87 -3.90 -11.80 13.25
CA LEU A 87 -3.80 -10.68 12.33
C LEU A 87 -2.38 -10.57 11.79
N LYS A 88 -2.23 -10.80 10.48
CA LYS A 88 -0.93 -10.79 9.78
C LYS A 88 -0.64 -9.45 9.11
N GLY A 89 -1.68 -8.76 8.65
CA GLY A 89 -1.54 -7.51 7.92
C GLY A 89 -2.79 -6.64 8.01
N VAL A 90 -2.60 -5.32 7.97
CA VAL A 90 -3.68 -4.35 7.80
C VAL A 90 -3.24 -3.25 6.86
N VAL A 91 -4.12 -2.88 5.94
CA VAL A 91 -4.00 -1.69 5.13
C VAL A 91 -5.15 -0.78 5.52
N ALA A 92 -4.85 0.32 6.21
CA ALA A 92 -5.85 1.28 6.65
C ALA A 92 -6.23 2.26 5.51
N GLY A 93 -7.51 2.55 5.35
CA GLY A 93 -8.01 3.52 4.36
C GLY A 93 -9.48 3.29 3.97
N LYS A 94 -10.04 4.12 3.09
CA LYS A 94 -11.43 3.98 2.59
C LYS A 94 -11.72 2.64 1.89
N ARG A 95 -10.66 1.99 1.39
CA ARG A 95 -10.68 0.62 0.83
C ARG A 95 -9.69 -0.26 1.59
N GLY A 96 -9.64 -0.10 2.90
CA GLY A 96 -8.77 -0.86 3.77
C GLY A 96 -9.16 -2.33 3.81
N TYR A 97 -8.18 -3.18 4.09
CA TYR A 97 -8.37 -4.61 4.23
C TYR A 97 -7.42 -5.18 5.29
N ALA A 98 -7.82 -6.27 5.91
CA ALA A 98 -7.06 -7.02 6.88
C ALA A 98 -6.71 -8.40 6.31
N ILE A 99 -5.51 -8.88 6.61
CA ILE A 99 -5.07 -10.24 6.30
C ILE A 99 -5.09 -11.01 7.60
N ILE A 100 -5.99 -11.99 7.70
CA ILE A 100 -6.22 -12.77 8.91
C ILE A 100 -5.93 -14.23 8.56
N SER A 101 -5.04 -14.84 9.33
CA SER A 101 -4.75 -16.28 9.24
C SER A 101 -5.54 -17.03 10.29
N ILE A 102 -6.04 -18.21 9.95
CA ILE A 102 -6.70 -19.11 10.91
C ILE A 102 -5.76 -20.28 11.15
N ASP A 103 -5.57 -20.72 12.41
CA ASP A 103 -4.72 -21.87 12.69
C ASP A 103 -5.27 -23.12 11.97
N GLY A 104 -4.52 -23.61 10.97
CA GLY A 104 -4.87 -24.78 10.16
C GLY A 104 -5.55 -24.48 8.81
N SER A 105 -5.94 -23.23 8.53
CA SER A 105 -6.33 -22.80 7.19
C SER A 105 -5.49 -21.60 6.74
N GLY A 106 -5.57 -21.24 5.46
CA GLY A 106 -4.70 -20.23 4.86
C GLY A 106 -4.86 -18.82 5.46
N GLU A 107 -4.17 -17.87 4.84
CA GLU A 107 -4.38 -16.45 5.08
C GLU A 107 -5.45 -15.94 4.12
N ASP A 108 -6.50 -15.31 4.66
CA ASP A 108 -7.59 -14.73 3.88
C ASP A 108 -7.68 -13.22 4.10
N VAL A 109 -8.29 -12.54 3.12
CA VAL A 109 -8.42 -11.07 3.11
C VAL A 109 -9.84 -10.68 3.44
N PHE A 110 -9.99 -9.84 4.48
CA PHE A 110 -11.29 -9.37 4.98
C PHE A 110 -11.38 -7.84 4.95
N ARG A 111 -12.59 -7.33 4.73
CA ARG A 111 -12.97 -5.92 4.77
C ARG A 111 -13.95 -5.66 5.91
N ALA A 112 -14.15 -4.38 6.23
CA ALA A 112 -15.22 -3.99 7.14
C ALA A 112 -16.57 -4.42 6.56
N GLY A 113 -17.35 -5.15 7.35
CA GLY A 113 -18.61 -5.79 6.95
C GLY A 113 -18.49 -7.27 6.58
N ASP A 114 -17.28 -7.81 6.43
CA ASP A 114 -17.10 -9.22 6.06
C ASP A 114 -17.26 -10.14 7.27
N GLU A 115 -17.86 -11.31 7.04
CA GLU A 115 -18.03 -12.36 8.06
C GLU A 115 -16.76 -13.22 8.18
N LEU A 116 -16.36 -13.50 9.41
CA LEU A 116 -15.15 -14.26 9.71
C LEU A 116 -15.46 -15.76 9.86
N PRO A 117 -14.57 -16.63 9.37
CA PRO A 117 -14.65 -18.06 9.64
C PRO A 117 -14.46 -18.32 11.15
N GLY A 118 -15.42 -19.04 11.74
CA GLY A 118 -15.54 -19.20 13.19
C GLY A 118 -16.49 -18.19 13.86
N GLY A 119 -17.23 -17.41 13.06
CA GLY A 119 -18.31 -16.52 13.50
C GLY A 119 -17.85 -15.08 13.75
N GLY A 120 -18.80 -14.14 13.68
CA GLY A 120 -18.57 -12.72 13.90
C GLY A 120 -18.18 -11.94 12.65
N GLU A 121 -18.40 -10.64 12.68
CA GLU A 121 -18.26 -9.71 11.57
C GLU A 121 -17.12 -8.73 11.83
N VAL A 122 -16.38 -8.33 10.79
CA VAL A 122 -15.39 -7.28 10.89
C VAL A 122 -16.08 -5.92 10.99
N GLU A 123 -16.17 -5.35 12.20
CA GLU A 123 -16.79 -4.04 12.42
C GLU A 123 -15.89 -2.90 11.92
N ALA A 124 -14.59 -2.97 12.22
CA ALA A 124 -13.65 -1.92 11.82
C ALA A 124 -12.22 -2.45 11.65
N ILE A 125 -11.51 -1.89 10.66
CA ILE A 125 -10.10 -2.19 10.39
C ILE A 125 -9.27 -0.95 10.74
N GLU A 126 -8.42 -1.10 11.75
CA GLU A 126 -7.50 -0.05 12.17
C GLU A 126 -6.05 -0.37 11.82
N SER A 127 -5.14 0.60 11.97
CA SER A 127 -3.74 0.49 11.56
C SER A 127 -2.94 -0.62 12.22
N ARG A 128 -3.39 -1.18 13.35
CA ARG A 128 -2.69 -2.25 14.10
C ARG A 128 -3.60 -3.31 14.72
N ARG A 129 -4.91 -3.20 14.50
CA ARG A 129 -5.90 -4.08 15.10
C ARG A 129 -7.14 -4.14 14.23
N VAL A 130 -7.87 -5.24 14.33
CA VAL A 130 -9.19 -5.40 13.74
C VAL A 130 -10.20 -5.54 14.87
N ILE A 131 -11.30 -4.79 14.79
CA ILE A 131 -12.43 -4.91 15.71
C ILE A 131 -13.43 -5.87 15.07
N ILE A 132 -13.79 -6.90 15.83
CA ILE A 132 -14.68 -7.97 15.43
C ILE A 132 -15.92 -7.90 16.31
N LEU A 133 -17.11 -8.03 15.74
CA LEU A 133 -18.36 -8.14 16.45
C LEU A 133 -18.84 -9.59 16.39
N ARG A 134 -18.82 -10.29 17.53
CA ARG A 134 -19.28 -11.68 17.63
C ARG A 134 -20.32 -11.78 18.74
N ASP A 135 -21.51 -12.28 18.41
CA ASP A 135 -22.62 -12.44 19.36
C ASP A 135 -22.94 -11.15 20.15
N GLY A 136 -22.84 -9.99 19.48
CA GLY A 136 -23.06 -8.68 20.10
C GLY A 136 -21.92 -8.18 20.99
N ARG A 137 -20.83 -8.95 21.14
CA ARG A 137 -19.63 -8.58 21.87
C ARG A 137 -18.54 -8.09 20.91
N ARG A 138 -17.96 -6.94 21.21
CA ARG A 138 -16.78 -6.44 20.49
C ARG A 138 -15.53 -7.14 21.01
N GLU A 139 -14.72 -7.61 20.07
CA GLU A 139 -13.46 -8.32 20.29
C GLU A 139 -12.37 -7.62 19.48
N THR A 140 -11.13 -7.61 19.99
CA THR A 140 -10.01 -7.00 19.28
C THR A 140 -9.01 -8.06 18.91
N LEU A 141 -8.73 -8.16 17.61
CA LEU A 141 -7.64 -8.95 17.08
C LEU A 141 -6.44 -8.03 16.84
N ALA A 142 -5.47 -8.08 17.75
CA ALA A 142 -4.25 -7.28 17.67
C ALA A 142 -3.20 -7.94 16.76
N MET A 143 -2.41 -7.11 16.08
CA MET A 143 -1.27 -7.59 15.31
C MET A 143 -0.10 -7.94 16.23
N ASP A 144 0.52 -9.10 16.00
CA ASP A 144 1.71 -9.55 16.73
C ASP A 144 2.94 -8.69 16.30
N PRO A 145 3.57 -7.93 17.21
CA PRO A 145 4.71 -7.05 16.88
C PRO A 145 5.98 -7.82 16.51
N ASP A 146 6.10 -9.10 16.88
CA ASP A 146 7.28 -9.92 16.58
C ASP A 146 7.25 -10.50 15.16
N ALA A 147 6.06 -10.65 14.58
CA ALA A 147 5.90 -11.05 13.17
C ALA A 147 6.50 -10.01 12.19
N ALA A 148 6.47 -8.72 12.54
CA ALA A 148 7.12 -7.66 11.76
C ALA A 148 8.63 -7.53 12.03
N SER A 149 9.09 -7.97 13.21
CA SER A 149 10.48 -7.80 13.68
C SER A 149 11.40 -8.98 13.33
N GLY A 150 10.86 -10.13 12.94
CA GLY A 150 11.61 -11.31 12.50
C GLY A 150 12.57 -11.05 11.32
N ALA A 151 12.31 -10.04 10.50
CA ALA A 151 13.20 -9.66 9.40
C ALA A 151 14.48 -8.91 9.82
N ARG A 152 14.58 -8.41 11.07
CA ARG A 152 15.75 -7.65 11.55
C ARG A 152 16.58 -8.36 12.63
N ARG A 153 16.05 -9.42 13.24
CA ARG A 153 16.76 -10.16 14.31
C ARG A 153 17.58 -11.35 13.80
N ALA A 154 17.36 -11.80 12.57
CA ALA A 154 18.08 -12.93 11.97
C ALA A 154 19.56 -12.64 11.61
N SER A 155 20.10 -11.45 11.89
CA SER A 155 21.50 -11.11 11.56
C SER A 155 22.45 -11.02 12.76
N ARG A 156 22.01 -11.29 14.00
CA ARG A 156 22.88 -11.19 15.18
C ARG A 156 22.55 -12.23 16.25
N THR A 157 22.86 -13.48 15.97
CA THR A 157 23.23 -14.48 16.99
C THR A 157 23.77 -15.72 16.27
N SER A 158 25.09 -15.90 16.33
CA SER A 158 25.74 -17.19 16.19
C SER A 158 26.16 -17.58 17.61
N GLY A 159 25.54 -18.63 18.13
CA GLY A 159 25.82 -19.22 19.43
C GLY A 159 25.10 -20.57 19.46
N SER A 160 25.90 -21.62 19.39
CA SER A 160 25.58 -23.04 19.30
C SER A 160 24.46 -23.55 20.22
N GLU A 161 23.50 -24.30 19.68
CA GLU A 161 23.06 -25.57 20.26
C GLU A 161 22.30 -26.40 19.20
N GLN A 162 22.80 -27.61 18.96
CA GLN A 162 22.27 -28.59 18.03
C GLN A 162 21.07 -29.31 18.66
N VAL A 163 19.94 -29.34 17.95
CA VAL A 163 19.02 -30.48 17.95
C VAL A 163 18.50 -30.65 16.51
N ALA A 164 18.61 -31.89 16.03
CA ALA A 164 18.10 -32.52 14.80
C ALA A 164 16.65 -32.15 14.43
N GLU A 165 16.11 -32.30 13.22
CA GLU A 165 16.54 -32.64 11.86
C GLU A 165 15.23 -32.58 11.04
N GLU A 166 15.12 -31.69 10.04
CA GLU A 166 14.41 -31.91 8.77
C GLU A 166 14.72 -30.75 7.79
N PRO A 167 15.12 -31.03 6.53
CA PRO A 167 15.59 -30.00 5.63
C PRO A 167 14.42 -29.37 4.87
N SER A 168 13.73 -28.39 5.47
CA SER A 168 12.93 -27.45 4.70
C SER A 168 13.86 -26.54 3.90
N ARG A 169 14.32 -27.00 2.74
CA ARG A 169 15.09 -26.20 1.78
C ARG A 169 14.17 -25.14 1.15
N GLN A 170 13.97 -24.03 1.85
CA GLN A 170 13.39 -22.82 1.30
C GLN A 170 14.30 -22.30 0.17
N LEU A 171 13.79 -22.31 -1.06
CA LEU A 171 14.45 -21.64 -2.17
C LEU A 171 14.42 -20.12 -1.95
N PRO A 172 15.54 -19.41 -2.18
CA PRO A 172 15.53 -17.95 -2.23
C PRO A 172 14.70 -17.47 -3.43
N GLY A 173 13.59 -16.78 -3.17
CA GLY A 173 12.81 -16.10 -4.23
C GLY A 173 11.31 -16.38 -4.25
N ILE A 174 10.83 -17.40 -3.53
CA ILE A 174 9.41 -17.72 -3.41
C ILE A 174 9.04 -17.67 -1.92
N ARG A 175 8.44 -16.56 -1.48
CA ARG A 175 7.85 -16.42 -0.14
C ARG A 175 6.33 -16.50 -0.30
N GLY A 176 5.69 -17.43 0.42
CA GLY A 176 4.23 -17.58 0.43
C GLY A 176 3.67 -18.79 -0.32
N PHE A 177 4.47 -19.83 -0.58
CA PHE A 177 3.97 -21.08 -1.15
C PHE A 177 4.13 -22.23 -0.16
N SER A 178 3.02 -22.75 0.36
CA SER A 178 2.92 -24.13 0.81
C SER A 178 2.38 -24.94 -0.36
N ALA A 179 3.15 -25.94 -0.81
CA ALA A 179 2.71 -26.84 -1.87
C ALA A 179 1.42 -27.57 -1.43
N PRO A 180 0.45 -27.80 -2.35
CA PRO A 180 -0.58 -28.80 -2.10
C PRO A 180 0.10 -30.13 -1.80
N GLU A 181 -0.42 -30.89 -0.84
CA GLU A 181 0.05 -32.25 -0.57
C GLU A 181 0.14 -33.04 -1.90
N GLY A 182 1.34 -33.55 -2.20
CA GLY A 182 1.63 -34.34 -3.41
C GLY A 182 2.34 -33.59 -4.55
N ALA A 183 2.54 -32.27 -4.50
CA ALA A 183 3.28 -31.54 -5.52
C ALA A 183 4.72 -31.20 -5.06
N SER A 184 5.66 -32.15 -5.19
CA SER A 184 7.06 -31.96 -4.80
C SER A 184 7.71 -30.79 -5.56
N VAL A 185 7.90 -29.66 -4.89
CA VAL A 185 8.59 -28.42 -5.38
C VAL A 185 10.05 -28.70 -5.79
N ALA A 186 10.56 -29.89 -5.47
CA ALA A 186 11.88 -30.38 -5.82
C ALA A 186 12.15 -30.52 -7.34
N SER A 187 11.11 -30.54 -8.19
CA SER A 187 11.29 -30.79 -9.64
C SER A 187 11.34 -29.54 -10.52
N LEU A 188 11.09 -28.33 -10.00
CA LEU A 188 11.34 -27.09 -10.75
C LEU A 188 12.83 -26.87 -11.03
N PRO A 189 13.71 -27.02 -10.02
CA PRO A 189 15.15 -26.97 -10.24
C PRO A 189 15.65 -28.09 -11.15
N GLU A 190 15.05 -29.27 -11.07
CA GLU A 190 15.38 -30.42 -11.94
C GLU A 190 15.01 -30.14 -13.40
N ALA A 191 13.82 -29.60 -13.66
CA ALA A 191 13.33 -29.24 -15.00
C ALA A 191 14.16 -28.11 -15.65
N ALA A 192 14.53 -27.09 -14.87
CA ALA A 192 15.43 -26.03 -15.33
C ALA A 192 16.84 -26.57 -15.64
N ARG A 193 17.38 -27.45 -14.77
CA ARG A 193 18.68 -28.10 -14.98
C ARG A 193 18.69 -29.02 -16.19
N SER A 194 17.61 -29.78 -16.44
CA SER A 194 17.49 -30.62 -17.64
C SER A 194 17.42 -29.80 -18.95
N ALA A 195 17.03 -28.52 -18.85
CA ALA A 195 17.04 -27.57 -19.95
C ALA A 195 18.32 -26.70 -20.01
N GLY A 196 19.32 -26.96 -19.16
CA GLY A 196 20.57 -26.21 -19.11
C GLY A 196 20.46 -24.79 -18.49
N LEU A 197 19.36 -24.50 -17.79
CA LEU A 197 19.11 -23.21 -17.14
C LEU A 197 19.33 -23.30 -15.62
N ASP A 198 20.03 -22.31 -15.05
CA ASP A 198 20.19 -22.22 -13.59
C ASP A 198 18.91 -21.65 -12.95
N ALA A 199 18.16 -22.52 -12.26
CA ALA A 199 16.95 -22.14 -11.52
C ALA A 199 17.19 -21.01 -10.50
N GLY A 200 18.41 -20.90 -9.95
CA GLY A 200 18.80 -19.83 -9.05
C GLY A 200 18.93 -18.47 -9.74
N GLU A 201 19.34 -18.44 -11.01
CA GLU A 201 19.40 -17.20 -11.80
C GLU A 201 18.02 -16.80 -12.32
N LEU A 202 17.18 -17.77 -12.70
CA LEU A 202 15.79 -17.52 -13.09
C LEU A 202 14.99 -16.91 -11.93
N ALA A 203 15.13 -17.44 -10.71
CA ALA A 203 14.51 -16.90 -9.50
C ALA A 203 15.04 -15.49 -9.13
N GLN A 204 16.22 -15.12 -9.61
CA GLN A 204 16.79 -13.78 -9.43
C GLN A 204 16.37 -12.80 -10.52
N SER A 205 15.77 -13.25 -11.62
CA SER A 205 15.41 -12.39 -12.74
C SER A 205 13.95 -11.91 -12.69
N ILE A 206 13.04 -12.74 -12.20
CA ILE A 206 11.61 -12.42 -12.08
C ILE A 206 11.09 -12.86 -10.71
N SER A 207 10.44 -11.94 -10.00
CA SER A 207 9.69 -12.22 -8.78
C SER A 207 8.20 -12.23 -9.07
N VAL A 208 7.50 -13.25 -8.58
CA VAL A 208 6.06 -13.43 -8.78
C VAL A 208 5.30 -13.33 -7.46
N MET A 209 4.14 -12.68 -7.47
CA MET A 209 3.23 -12.60 -6.33
C MET A 209 1.80 -12.90 -6.79
N PRO A 210 1.04 -13.76 -6.10
CA PRO A 210 -0.36 -14.02 -6.46
C PRO A 210 -1.22 -12.75 -6.29
N VAL A 211 -2.24 -12.60 -7.15
CA VAL A 211 -3.21 -11.50 -7.06
C VAL A 211 -4.60 -12.05 -6.73
N SER A 212 -5.29 -11.41 -5.79
CA SER A 212 -6.70 -11.72 -5.48
C SER A 212 -7.56 -11.50 -6.74
N GLY A 213 -8.17 -12.57 -7.25
CA GLY A 213 -8.89 -12.56 -8.55
C GLY A 213 -8.20 -13.32 -9.68
N GLY A 214 -7.10 -14.03 -9.39
CA GLY A 214 -6.42 -14.93 -10.32
C GLY A 214 -5.19 -14.31 -11.00
N GLY A 215 -4.21 -15.17 -11.31
CA GLY A 215 -2.95 -14.79 -11.96
C GLY A 215 -1.83 -14.34 -11.02
N PHE A 216 -0.70 -13.99 -11.63
CA PHE A 216 0.56 -13.68 -10.93
C PHE A 216 1.09 -12.30 -11.32
N ARG A 217 1.20 -11.40 -10.35
CA ARG A 217 1.91 -10.13 -10.53
C ARG A 217 3.40 -10.40 -10.65
N VAL A 218 4.00 -9.92 -11.72
CA VAL A 218 5.44 -10.03 -11.98
C VAL A 218 6.17 -8.74 -11.60
N ARG A 219 7.40 -8.89 -11.11
CA ARG A 219 8.33 -7.80 -10.82
C ARG A 219 9.73 -8.16 -11.30
N PRO A 220 10.52 -7.17 -11.74
CA PRO A 220 11.92 -7.40 -12.05
C PRO A 220 12.67 -7.83 -10.78
N GLY A 221 13.47 -8.89 -10.90
CA GLY A 221 14.39 -9.33 -9.86
C GLY A 221 15.69 -8.53 -9.87
N ARG A 222 16.73 -9.07 -9.22
CA ARG A 222 18.08 -8.49 -9.20
C ARG A 222 18.70 -8.42 -10.60
N ASN A 223 18.38 -9.37 -11.48
CA ASN A 223 18.85 -9.40 -12.87
C ASN A 223 17.66 -9.37 -13.84
N ALA A 224 17.18 -8.18 -14.18
CA ALA A 224 15.95 -8.01 -14.97
C ALA A 224 16.06 -8.39 -16.47
N ARG A 225 17.12 -9.08 -16.91
CA ARG A 225 17.33 -9.46 -18.33
C ARG A 225 16.16 -10.27 -18.89
N LEU A 226 15.77 -11.35 -18.22
CA LEU A 226 14.64 -12.19 -18.64
C LEU A 226 13.32 -11.41 -18.61
N PHE A 227 13.13 -10.58 -17.57
CA PHE A 227 11.95 -9.73 -17.43
C PHE A 227 11.76 -8.80 -18.65
N GLN A 228 12.85 -8.17 -19.09
CA GLN A 228 12.85 -7.29 -20.27
C GLN A 228 12.70 -8.08 -21.58
N ALA A 229 13.39 -9.21 -21.71
CA ALA A 229 13.35 -10.03 -22.92
C ALA A 229 11.95 -10.63 -23.16
N LEU A 230 11.18 -10.88 -22.10
CA LEU A 230 9.78 -11.30 -22.18
C LEU A 230 8.80 -10.15 -22.50
N GLY A 231 9.26 -8.90 -22.54
CA GLY A 231 8.42 -7.71 -22.76
C GLY A 231 7.52 -7.35 -21.57
N LEU A 232 7.84 -7.86 -20.38
CA LEU A 232 7.07 -7.59 -19.16
C LEU A 232 7.37 -6.19 -18.62
N GLU A 233 6.35 -5.56 -18.05
CA GLU A 233 6.45 -4.29 -17.34
C GLU A 233 6.13 -4.44 -15.85
N VAL A 234 6.61 -3.48 -15.07
CA VAL A 234 6.39 -3.47 -13.62
C VAL A 234 4.89 -3.36 -13.34
N ASN A 235 4.39 -4.27 -12.49
CA ASN A 235 2.98 -4.44 -12.13
C ASN A 235 2.11 -5.16 -13.16
N ASP A 236 2.69 -5.74 -14.21
CA ASP A 236 1.96 -6.68 -15.06
C ASP A 236 1.45 -7.86 -14.22
N VAL A 237 0.22 -8.29 -14.50
CA VAL A 237 -0.37 -9.51 -13.93
C VAL A 237 -0.49 -10.54 -15.03
N VAL A 238 0.28 -11.63 -14.94
CA VAL A 238 0.22 -12.75 -15.88
C VAL A 238 -1.00 -13.59 -15.55
N LEU A 239 -1.88 -13.75 -16.54
CA LEU A 239 -3.14 -14.49 -16.41
C LEU A 239 -3.01 -15.91 -16.99
N ALA A 240 -2.32 -16.03 -18.12
CA ALA A 240 -2.14 -17.30 -18.80
C ALA A 240 -0.84 -17.32 -19.63
N VAL A 241 -0.31 -18.51 -19.85
CA VAL A 241 0.82 -18.76 -20.76
C VAL A 241 0.40 -19.87 -21.72
N ASN A 242 0.62 -19.70 -23.02
CA ASN A 242 0.19 -20.63 -24.07
C ASN A 242 -1.30 -21.04 -23.96
N GLY A 243 -2.15 -20.09 -23.55
CA GLY A 243 -3.57 -20.32 -23.35
C GLY A 243 -3.94 -21.09 -22.07
N GLN A 244 -2.97 -21.58 -21.29
CA GLN A 244 -3.23 -22.24 -20.01
C GLN A 244 -3.24 -21.22 -18.86
N PRO A 245 -4.31 -21.18 -18.06
CA PRO A 245 -4.40 -20.30 -16.90
C PRO A 245 -3.38 -20.72 -15.84
N LEU A 246 -2.69 -19.74 -15.27
CA LEU A 246 -1.74 -19.96 -14.19
C LEU A 246 -2.48 -19.95 -12.85
N GLU A 247 -3.02 -21.10 -12.45
CA GLU A 247 -3.76 -21.27 -11.18
C GLU A 247 -3.03 -22.20 -10.20
N SER A 248 -2.08 -23.01 -10.67
CA SER A 248 -1.35 -23.98 -9.84
C SER A 248 0.11 -24.16 -10.26
N ALA A 249 0.94 -24.64 -9.33
CA ALA A 249 2.35 -24.92 -9.58
C ALA A 249 2.59 -26.08 -10.56
N GLN A 250 1.62 -26.97 -10.74
CA GLN A 250 1.68 -28.08 -11.70
C GLN A 250 1.53 -27.57 -13.14
N ALA A 251 0.68 -26.56 -13.36
CA ALA A 251 0.54 -25.90 -14.66
C ALA A 251 1.88 -25.28 -15.11
N VAL A 252 2.64 -24.68 -14.18
CA VAL A 252 3.94 -24.04 -14.48
C VAL A 252 4.99 -25.02 -15.04
N ARG A 253 5.01 -26.29 -14.57
CA ARG A 253 5.98 -27.29 -15.07
C ARG A 253 5.67 -27.75 -16.48
N GLY A 254 4.40 -28.02 -16.76
CA GLY A 254 3.95 -28.43 -18.10
C GLY A 254 4.25 -27.35 -19.14
N LEU A 255 4.03 -26.08 -18.76
CA LEU A 255 4.29 -24.92 -19.60
C LEU A 255 5.75 -24.78 -20.02
N PHE A 256 6.69 -25.01 -19.10
CA PHE A 256 8.10 -24.88 -19.43
C PHE A 256 8.55 -25.91 -20.48
N SER A 257 8.15 -27.18 -20.30
CA SER A 257 8.45 -28.24 -21.29
C SER A 257 7.79 -27.94 -22.65
N ASP A 258 6.55 -27.44 -22.63
CA ASP A 258 5.79 -27.10 -23.83
C ASP A 258 6.46 -25.96 -24.62
N VAL A 259 6.85 -24.88 -23.94
CA VAL A 259 7.57 -23.73 -24.55
C VAL A 259 8.91 -24.17 -25.16
N MET A 260 9.66 -25.02 -24.46
CA MET A 260 10.94 -25.53 -24.97
C MET A 260 10.78 -26.42 -26.21
N SER A 261 9.64 -27.12 -26.34
CA SER A 261 9.34 -27.99 -27.49
C SER A 261 8.71 -27.26 -28.68
N SER A 262 7.85 -26.28 -28.41
CA SER A 262 7.08 -25.54 -29.43
C SER A 262 7.86 -24.37 -30.03
N GLY A 263 8.87 -23.86 -29.33
CA GLY A 263 9.68 -22.72 -29.78
C GLY A 263 8.95 -21.37 -29.72
N GLU A 264 7.67 -21.34 -29.36
CA GLU A 264 6.86 -20.13 -29.25
C GLU A 264 6.29 -20.00 -27.83
N VAL A 265 6.28 -18.78 -27.32
CA VAL A 265 5.65 -18.46 -26.04
C VAL A 265 4.67 -17.31 -26.21
N SER A 266 3.44 -17.51 -25.73
CA SER A 266 2.41 -16.47 -25.69
C SER A 266 1.97 -16.22 -24.26
N ILE A 267 2.09 -14.98 -23.80
CA ILE A 267 1.86 -14.61 -22.40
C ILE A 267 0.71 -13.61 -22.35
N LYS A 268 -0.43 -14.02 -21.79
CA LYS A 268 -1.55 -13.12 -21.56
C LYS A 268 -1.31 -12.36 -20.26
N VAL A 269 -1.20 -11.04 -20.35
CA VAL A 269 -0.96 -10.16 -19.22
C VAL A 269 -2.04 -9.09 -19.11
N ARG A 270 -2.28 -8.63 -17.88
CA ARG A 270 -3.07 -7.45 -17.57
C ARG A 270 -2.13 -6.33 -17.13
N ARG A 271 -2.10 -5.25 -17.91
CA ARG A 271 -1.30 -4.05 -17.66
C ARG A 271 -2.23 -2.89 -17.32
N GLY A 272 -2.31 -2.58 -16.02
CA GLY A 272 -3.34 -1.70 -15.49
C GLY A 272 -4.73 -2.29 -15.71
N GLU A 273 -5.57 -1.61 -16.49
CA GLU A 273 -6.95 -2.04 -16.82
C GLU A 273 -7.05 -2.75 -18.19
N ARG A 274 -5.94 -2.92 -18.92
CA ARG A 274 -5.94 -3.52 -20.28
C ARG A 274 -5.34 -4.91 -20.26
N GLU A 275 -6.02 -5.87 -20.91
CA GLU A 275 -5.46 -7.19 -21.19
C GLU A 275 -4.77 -7.18 -22.57
N MET A 276 -3.58 -7.78 -22.64
CA MET A 276 -2.80 -7.91 -23.85
C MET A 276 -2.03 -9.22 -23.87
N THR A 277 -1.66 -9.69 -25.06
CA THR A 277 -0.85 -10.89 -25.24
C THR A 277 0.53 -10.50 -25.74
N LEU A 278 1.55 -10.87 -24.98
CA LEU A 278 2.95 -10.73 -25.36
C LEU A 278 3.39 -12.01 -26.08
N ARG A 279 4.15 -11.87 -27.17
CA ARG A 279 4.76 -12.98 -27.91
C ARG A 279 6.26 -12.72 -28.06
N PRO A 280 7.04 -12.96 -27.01
CA PRO A 280 8.47 -12.70 -27.08
C PRO A 280 9.19 -13.79 -27.89
N ASP A 281 10.31 -13.41 -28.48
CA ASP A 281 11.15 -14.30 -29.28
C ASP A 281 12.02 -15.18 -28.37
N LEU A 282 11.77 -16.50 -28.40
CA LEU A 282 12.45 -17.45 -27.52
C LEU A 282 13.94 -17.58 -27.86
N GLU A 283 14.34 -17.50 -29.13
CA GLU A 283 15.75 -17.59 -29.52
C GLU A 283 16.54 -16.41 -28.95
N GLN A 284 15.96 -15.21 -29.02
CA GLN A 284 16.57 -14.01 -28.48
C GLN A 284 16.69 -14.07 -26.94
N ILE A 285 15.67 -14.60 -26.26
CA ILE A 285 15.70 -14.80 -24.80
C ILE A 285 16.82 -15.79 -24.42
N MET A 286 16.86 -16.95 -25.07
CA MET A 286 17.84 -18.00 -24.75
C MET A 286 19.28 -17.55 -25.03
N GLY A 287 19.50 -16.81 -26.11
CA GLY A 287 20.79 -16.19 -26.39
C GLY A 287 21.22 -15.17 -25.32
N SER A 288 20.29 -14.36 -24.81
CA SER A 288 20.58 -13.36 -23.77
C SER A 288 20.93 -13.95 -22.39
N LEU A 289 20.51 -15.20 -22.13
CA LEU A 289 20.83 -15.93 -20.91
C LEU A 289 22.22 -16.60 -20.97
N GLN A 290 22.72 -16.90 -22.16
CA GLN A 290 24.03 -17.54 -22.36
C GLN A 290 25.19 -16.54 -22.42
N SER A 291 24.94 -15.26 -22.73
CA SER A 291 25.97 -14.22 -22.70
C SER A 291 26.24 -13.79 -21.24
N LYS A 292 27.32 -14.31 -20.68
CA LYS A 292 27.77 -14.01 -19.31
C LYS A 292 28.41 -12.63 -19.21
#